data_AF-A0A131XMS0-F1
#
_entry.id   AF-A0A131XMS0-F1
#
_cell.length_a   1.000
_cell.length_b   1.000
_cell.length_c   1.000
_cell.angle_alpha   90.00
_cell.angle_beta   90.00
_cell.angle_gamma   90.00
#
_symmetry.space_group_name_H-M   'P 1'
#
loop_
_entity.id
_entity.type
_entity.pdbx_description
1 polymer ?
#
loop_
_entity_poly.entity_id
_entity_poly.type
_entity_poly.pdbx_seq_one_letter_code
_entity_poly.pdbx_strand_id
1 'polypeptide(L)'
;EMKALVVFICFVAQAVTDDPAGVVLKTVAAKVTADVSNSPSFRAKTALPGHTITPFHAINVPSTTRYLLFQAHTQTLPVSLSYSTQSPAPSSASDTGTNVGLAVLLDAWAVDAVVYVHNLNQGNVTALLVVSAHGTSDPLPGGCNLEFPVEVSPFLRLSLGSADATLEFQHASAGAPREASPPQCDGGLSSFRYDPYLYYLDQWDFSETHYFDALSRMLDPASIRSSAHAVRAYRDNPKTRALFLTYPGEGTIYNVIVRQTTREGQVFEAAYVPVATYGCLWFSRVEACNQRGGPWALFMSLLLSLAGLIICFRGHRFFPFQMFFFGFLALSLISFMLFTKVTRMSANEGVLAALLGGVLGGIFWMLLWYFLAIPVLSIVVPGLLLGFLIAAIFLFTPIGEAAFLQNSISYWIFLGCFTLVPLLLLLPQTKMLSILSCSLVGSYCAILAADVYLGTSLSYIILNVIRRSLVPGGYSASNQVPFQMNDVLLSLIWAGLCIAGVVLQTWSERGRAPFPQSPYQKWLRERSDAGRPLLRSGPAPPPYYGAVGDTASPREPPPRYGAL
;
A
#
# COMPACT_ATOMS: atom_id res chain seq x y z
N GLU A 1 48.75 -9.80 1.36
CA GLU A 1 48.63 -10.12 -0.08
C GLU A 1 47.21 -10.52 -0.53
N MET A 2 46.40 -11.18 0.30
CA MET A 2 45.02 -11.59 -0.06
C MET A 2 44.00 -10.44 -0.24
N LYS A 3 44.22 -9.27 0.41
CA LYS A 3 43.35 -8.09 0.24
C LYS A 3 43.55 -7.37 -1.10
N ALA A 4 44.73 -7.47 -1.71
CA ALA A 4 44.99 -6.84 -3.02
C ALA A 4 44.37 -7.66 -4.17
N LEU A 5 44.33 -8.98 -4.03
CA LEU A 5 43.72 -9.89 -5.02
C LEU A 5 42.19 -9.72 -5.07
N VAL A 6 41.52 -9.53 -3.92
CA VAL A 6 40.05 -9.32 -3.87
C VAL A 6 39.68 -7.94 -4.44
N VAL A 7 40.48 -6.91 -4.21
CA VAL A 7 40.24 -5.59 -4.81
C VAL A 7 40.48 -5.63 -6.32
N PHE A 8 41.48 -6.36 -6.81
CA PHE A 8 41.74 -6.52 -8.24
C PHE A 8 40.63 -7.34 -8.95
N ILE A 9 40.12 -8.41 -8.32
CA ILE A 9 38.98 -9.18 -8.86
C ILE A 9 37.70 -8.34 -8.84
N CYS A 10 37.46 -7.51 -7.82
CA CYS A 10 36.34 -6.57 -7.82
C CYS A 10 36.48 -5.46 -8.88
N PHE A 11 37.69 -4.97 -9.14
CA PHE A 11 37.94 -3.96 -10.18
C PHE A 11 37.80 -4.54 -11.60
N VAL A 12 38.24 -5.80 -11.82
CA VAL A 12 38.05 -6.50 -13.10
C VAL A 12 36.59 -6.94 -13.27
N ALA A 13 35.86 -7.28 -12.21
CA ALA A 13 34.44 -7.58 -12.27
C ALA A 13 33.55 -6.34 -12.45
N GLN A 14 34.00 -5.16 -11.99
CA GLN A 14 33.33 -3.87 -12.29
C GLN A 14 33.64 -3.33 -13.70
N ALA A 15 34.69 -3.83 -14.36
CA ALA A 15 35.02 -3.47 -15.75
C ALA A 15 34.35 -4.40 -16.78
N VAL A 16 33.63 -5.44 -16.35
CA VAL A 16 32.72 -6.27 -17.18
C VAL A 16 31.28 -6.05 -16.70
N THR A 17 30.91 -4.79 -16.50
CA THR A 17 29.56 -4.38 -16.86
C THR A 17 29.63 -4.05 -18.33
N ASP A 18 28.94 -4.85 -19.16
CA ASP A 18 28.62 -4.45 -20.52
C ASP A 18 27.96 -3.07 -20.44
N ASP A 19 28.76 -2.03 -20.65
CA ASP A 19 28.29 -0.80 -21.27
C ASP A 19 27.54 -1.28 -22.52
N PRO A 20 26.26 -0.93 -22.77
CA PRO A 20 25.58 -1.32 -23.99
C PRO A 20 26.16 -0.46 -25.12
N ALA A 21 27.41 -0.74 -25.49
CA ALA A 21 28.06 -0.25 -26.67
C ALA A 21 27.29 -0.80 -27.88
N GLY A 22 26.29 -0.05 -28.31
CA GLY A 22 25.70 -0.09 -29.65
C GLY A 22 25.27 -1.47 -30.14
N VAL A 23 24.26 -2.07 -29.53
CA VAL A 23 23.48 -3.11 -30.22
C VAL A 23 22.74 -2.44 -31.37
N VAL A 24 23.30 -2.56 -32.59
CA VAL A 24 22.68 -2.08 -33.82
C VAL A 24 21.64 -3.10 -34.26
N LEU A 25 20.38 -2.67 -34.37
CA LEU A 25 19.30 -3.48 -34.95
C LEU A 25 19.60 -3.72 -36.44
N LYS A 26 19.69 -4.98 -36.85
CA LYS A 26 20.19 -5.37 -38.19
C LYS A 26 19.08 -5.68 -39.21
N THR A 27 17.84 -5.88 -38.77
CA THR A 27 16.77 -6.40 -39.62
C THR A 27 15.43 -5.72 -39.37
N VAL A 28 14.76 -5.33 -40.44
CA VAL A 28 13.38 -4.81 -40.41
C VAL A 28 12.42 -6.00 -40.46
N ALA A 29 11.56 -6.13 -39.46
CA ALA A 29 10.54 -7.19 -39.37
C ALA A 29 9.30 -6.86 -40.23
N ALA A 30 8.34 -7.79 -40.26
CA ALA A 30 7.08 -7.60 -40.96
C ALA A 30 6.32 -6.38 -40.43
N LYS A 31 5.84 -5.54 -41.34
CA LYS A 31 5.07 -4.33 -41.02
C LYS A 31 3.73 -4.67 -40.38
N VAL A 32 3.35 -3.94 -39.34
CA VAL A 32 2.02 -3.98 -38.73
C VAL A 32 1.20 -2.79 -39.25
N THR A 33 0.05 -3.05 -39.85
CA THR A 33 -0.85 -2.02 -40.39
C THR A 33 -2.12 -1.89 -39.57
N ALA A 34 -2.43 -0.67 -39.15
CA ALA A 34 -3.65 -0.29 -38.43
C ALA A 34 -4.56 0.53 -39.37
N ASP A 35 -5.77 0.03 -39.64
CA ASP A 35 -6.79 0.80 -40.37
C ASP A 35 -7.62 1.62 -39.38
N VAL A 36 -7.58 2.95 -39.52
CA VAL A 36 -8.20 3.91 -38.59
C VAL A 36 -9.51 4.48 -39.16
N SER A 37 -9.98 3.98 -40.30
CA SER A 37 -11.21 4.47 -40.96
C SER A 37 -12.49 4.19 -40.17
N ASN A 38 -12.61 2.98 -39.60
CA ASN A 38 -13.87 2.47 -39.05
C ASN A 38 -13.94 2.49 -37.51
N SER A 39 -12.80 2.64 -36.83
CA SER A 39 -12.71 2.62 -35.37
C SER A 39 -11.76 3.71 -34.88
N PRO A 40 -12.11 4.45 -33.82
CA PRO A 40 -11.22 5.45 -33.23
C PRO A 40 -9.98 4.81 -32.58
N SER A 41 -9.97 3.50 -32.32
CA SER A 41 -8.77 2.78 -31.89
C SER A 41 -8.59 1.42 -32.57
N PHE A 42 -7.34 1.10 -32.90
CA PHE A 42 -6.88 -0.19 -33.40
C PHE A 42 -6.01 -0.87 -32.33
N ARG A 43 -6.14 -2.20 -32.18
CA ARG A 43 -5.40 -3.00 -31.20
C ARG A 43 -4.96 -4.32 -31.82
N ALA A 44 -3.69 -4.66 -31.70
CA ALA A 44 -3.17 -5.95 -32.17
C ALA A 44 -2.09 -6.49 -31.24
N LYS A 45 -2.27 -7.75 -30.81
CA LYS A 45 -1.24 -8.50 -30.10
C LYS A 45 -0.29 -9.12 -31.13
N THR A 46 0.98 -8.74 -31.09
CA THR A 46 2.00 -9.15 -32.07
C THR A 46 3.26 -9.59 -31.35
N ALA A 47 3.91 -10.65 -31.85
CA ALA A 47 5.25 -11.04 -31.40
C ALA A 47 6.30 -10.22 -32.16
N LEU A 48 7.06 -9.40 -31.45
CA LEU A 48 8.15 -8.60 -31.98
C LEU A 48 9.44 -9.43 -31.98
N PRO A 49 10.05 -9.75 -33.14
CA PRO A 49 11.26 -10.56 -33.17
C PRO A 49 12.45 -9.86 -32.51
N GLY A 50 13.35 -10.63 -31.89
CA GLY A 50 14.56 -10.11 -31.23
C GLY A 50 15.50 -9.38 -32.19
N HIS A 51 16.14 -8.31 -31.74
CA HIS A 51 17.04 -7.45 -32.53
C HIS A 51 16.46 -6.92 -33.86
N THR A 52 15.15 -6.65 -33.89
CA THR A 52 14.47 -6.13 -35.09
C THR A 52 13.79 -4.78 -34.88
N ILE A 53 13.55 -4.09 -36.01
CA ILE A 53 12.71 -2.90 -36.10
C ILE A 53 11.42 -3.28 -36.81
N THR A 54 10.29 -3.08 -36.17
CA THR A 54 8.96 -3.36 -36.72
C THR A 54 8.28 -2.05 -37.10
N PRO A 55 8.00 -1.78 -38.39
CA PRO A 55 7.23 -0.60 -38.79
C PRO A 55 5.77 -0.75 -38.36
N PHE A 56 5.25 0.24 -37.64
CA PHE A 56 3.85 0.32 -37.21
C PHE A 56 3.17 1.48 -37.92
N HIS A 57 2.28 1.15 -38.86
CA HIS A 57 1.73 2.11 -39.82
C HIS A 57 0.22 2.22 -39.68
N ALA A 58 -0.26 3.44 -39.46
CA ALA A 58 -1.67 3.77 -39.48
C ALA A 58 -2.06 4.29 -40.86
N ILE A 59 -3.15 3.76 -41.43
CA ILE A 59 -3.68 4.11 -42.75
C ILE A 59 -5.14 4.54 -42.68
N ASN A 60 -5.61 5.20 -43.74
CA ASN A 60 -6.98 5.69 -43.90
C ASN A 60 -7.40 6.65 -42.78
N VAL A 61 -6.50 7.56 -42.40
CA VAL A 61 -6.72 8.50 -41.30
C VAL A 61 -7.75 9.56 -41.69
N PRO A 62 -8.86 9.73 -40.94
CA PRO A 62 -9.88 10.73 -41.23
C PRO A 62 -9.35 12.16 -41.16
N SER A 63 -9.92 13.08 -41.96
CA SER A 63 -9.54 14.50 -41.96
C SER A 63 -9.86 15.22 -40.64
N THR A 64 -10.80 14.69 -39.86
CA THR A 64 -11.21 15.23 -38.55
C THR A 64 -10.21 14.90 -37.43
N THR A 65 -9.26 13.99 -37.67
CA THR A 65 -8.24 13.58 -36.69
C THR A 65 -7.11 14.61 -36.66
N ARG A 66 -6.71 15.07 -35.48
CA ARG A 66 -5.57 15.99 -35.32
C ARG A 66 -4.25 15.26 -35.08
N TYR A 67 -4.29 14.22 -34.27
CA TYR A 67 -3.11 13.45 -33.92
C TYR A 67 -3.44 11.97 -33.75
N LEU A 68 -2.43 11.15 -33.95
CA LEU A 68 -2.47 9.72 -33.66
C LEU A 68 -1.57 9.44 -32.46
N LEU A 69 -2.11 8.72 -31.49
CA LEU A 69 -1.34 8.24 -30.35
C LEU A 69 -1.00 6.77 -30.59
N PHE A 70 0.28 6.52 -30.86
CA PHE A 70 0.84 5.18 -31.00
C PHE A 70 1.32 4.70 -29.64
N GLN A 71 0.99 3.46 -29.27
CA GLN A 71 1.37 2.87 -28.00
C GLN A 71 1.87 1.44 -28.23
N ALA A 72 2.86 1.03 -27.43
CA ALA A 72 3.33 -0.35 -27.38
C ALA A 72 3.43 -0.77 -25.92
N HIS A 73 2.73 -1.85 -25.59
CA HIS A 73 2.67 -2.40 -24.24
C HIS A 73 3.22 -3.81 -24.21
N THR A 74 4.09 -4.07 -23.26
CA THR A 74 4.78 -5.34 -23.03
C THR A 74 4.77 -5.60 -21.52
N GLN A 75 4.73 -6.86 -21.10
CA GLN A 75 4.63 -7.16 -19.67
C GLN A 75 6.00 -7.20 -18.98
N THR A 76 7.03 -7.73 -19.65
CA THR A 76 8.29 -8.13 -18.99
C THR A 76 9.52 -7.40 -19.53
N LEU A 77 9.71 -7.40 -20.85
CA LEU A 77 10.90 -6.84 -21.50
C LEU A 77 10.60 -5.50 -22.17
N PRO A 78 11.44 -4.47 -21.95
CA PRO A 78 11.21 -3.15 -22.52
C PRO A 78 11.44 -3.14 -24.03
N VAL A 79 10.65 -2.30 -24.70
CA VAL A 79 10.77 -1.99 -26.13
C VAL A 79 10.89 -0.47 -26.29
N SER A 80 11.37 -0.03 -27.44
CA SER A 80 11.49 1.40 -27.74
C SER A 80 10.59 1.76 -28.93
N LEU A 81 9.78 2.80 -28.78
CA LEU A 81 8.97 3.36 -29.86
C LEU A 81 9.67 4.63 -30.36
N SER A 82 9.87 4.77 -31.67
CA SER A 82 10.57 5.93 -32.25
C SER A 82 9.93 6.43 -33.54
N TYR A 83 10.09 7.72 -33.82
CA TYR A 83 9.77 8.33 -35.11
C TYR A 83 10.73 7.93 -36.25
N SER A 84 11.91 7.35 -35.92
CA SER A 84 12.97 7.02 -36.89
C SER A 84 13.38 5.54 -36.80
N THR A 85 14.00 5.06 -37.88
CA THR A 85 14.64 3.74 -37.95
C THR A 85 16.06 3.74 -37.36
N GLN A 86 16.57 4.89 -36.90
CA GLN A 86 17.89 4.99 -36.29
C GLN A 86 17.98 4.13 -35.02
N SER A 87 19.07 3.36 -34.86
CA SER A 87 19.33 2.49 -33.71
C SER A 87 20.72 2.78 -33.14
N PRO A 88 20.85 3.14 -31.84
CA PRO A 88 19.76 3.46 -30.93
C PRO A 88 19.04 4.75 -31.36
N ALA A 89 17.73 4.80 -31.13
CA ALA A 89 16.95 5.99 -31.44
C ALA A 89 17.33 7.13 -30.48
N PRO A 90 17.38 8.39 -30.96
CA PRO A 90 17.68 9.52 -30.09
C PRO A 90 16.57 9.68 -29.04
N SER A 91 16.95 10.01 -27.80
CA SER A 91 16.02 10.13 -26.68
C SER A 91 14.95 11.22 -26.89
N SER A 92 15.23 12.23 -27.71
CA SER A 92 14.25 13.27 -28.07
C SER A 92 13.20 12.79 -29.08
N ALA A 93 13.43 11.67 -29.74
CA ALA A 93 12.56 11.12 -30.78
C ALA A 93 12.15 9.66 -30.50
N SER A 94 12.32 9.21 -29.25
CA SER A 94 11.94 7.86 -28.84
C SER A 94 11.56 7.79 -27.37
N ASP A 95 10.68 6.85 -27.07
CA ASP A 95 10.34 6.45 -25.71
C ASP A 95 10.68 4.97 -25.51
N THR A 96 11.32 4.65 -24.39
CA THR A 96 11.77 3.29 -24.06
C THR A 96 11.22 2.87 -22.71
N GLY A 97 10.69 1.65 -22.65
CA GLY A 97 10.03 1.13 -21.46
C GLY A 97 9.14 -0.06 -21.82
N THR A 98 8.33 -0.51 -20.86
CA THR A 98 7.38 -1.60 -21.09
C THR A 98 6.02 -1.13 -21.53
N ASN A 99 5.66 0.09 -21.14
CA ASN A 99 4.48 0.81 -21.61
C ASN A 99 4.97 2.13 -22.17
N VAL A 100 5.01 2.23 -23.49
CA VAL A 100 5.55 3.39 -24.21
C VAL A 100 4.54 3.95 -25.17
N GLY A 101 4.66 5.23 -25.48
CA GLY A 101 3.84 5.81 -26.55
C GLY A 101 4.37 7.12 -27.11
N LEU A 102 3.95 7.43 -28.32
CA LEU A 102 4.34 8.64 -29.07
C LEU A 102 3.11 9.23 -29.75
N ALA A 103 3.04 10.56 -29.75
CA ALA A 103 1.99 11.29 -30.44
C ALA A 103 2.52 11.82 -31.77
N VAL A 104 1.90 11.40 -32.87
CA VAL A 104 2.18 11.94 -34.21
C VAL A 104 1.13 12.99 -34.53
N LEU A 105 1.56 14.26 -34.60
CA LEU A 105 0.73 15.36 -35.09
C LEU A 105 0.58 15.23 -36.61
N LEU A 106 -0.66 15.30 -37.10
CA LEU A 106 -0.95 15.14 -38.52
C LEU A 106 -0.90 16.47 -39.25
N ASP A 107 -0.24 16.47 -40.41
CA ASP A 107 -0.31 17.55 -41.40
C ASP A 107 -1.69 17.60 -42.07
N ALA A 108 -2.01 18.71 -42.74
CA ALA A 108 -3.34 18.96 -43.32
C ALA A 108 -3.90 17.81 -44.14
N TRP A 109 -3.08 17.26 -45.03
CA TRP A 109 -3.45 16.23 -45.99
C TRP A 109 -2.91 14.85 -45.64
N ALA A 110 -2.38 14.66 -44.43
CA ALA A 110 -1.88 13.37 -43.99
C ALA A 110 -3.04 12.36 -43.92
N VAL A 111 -2.88 11.27 -44.67
CA VAL A 111 -3.82 10.12 -44.74
C VAL A 111 -3.25 8.88 -44.05
N ASP A 112 -1.98 8.94 -43.65
CA ASP A 112 -1.26 7.88 -43.00
C ASP A 112 -0.15 8.43 -42.08
N ALA A 113 0.34 7.59 -41.17
CA ALA A 113 1.47 7.91 -40.29
C ALA A 113 2.20 6.63 -39.88
N VAL A 114 3.52 6.70 -39.72
CA VAL A 114 4.34 5.54 -39.34
C VAL A 114 5.23 5.87 -38.14
N VAL A 115 5.35 4.90 -37.24
CA VAL A 115 6.36 4.86 -36.17
C VAL A 115 7.05 3.50 -36.20
N TYR A 116 8.17 3.38 -35.50
CA TYR A 116 8.99 2.18 -35.50
C TYR A 116 9.10 1.62 -34.08
N VAL A 117 8.82 0.32 -33.95
CA VAL A 117 9.00 -0.42 -32.69
C VAL A 117 10.34 -1.15 -32.75
N HIS A 118 11.27 -0.74 -31.89
CA HIS A 118 12.61 -1.26 -31.76
C HIS A 118 12.65 -2.31 -30.64
N ASN A 119 12.93 -3.57 -30.99
CA ASN A 119 13.18 -4.62 -30.02
C ASN A 119 14.68 -4.88 -29.91
N LEU A 120 15.33 -4.24 -28.93
CA LEU A 120 16.76 -4.41 -28.64
C LEU A 120 17.08 -5.71 -27.89
N ASN A 121 16.07 -6.46 -27.45
CA ASN A 121 16.26 -7.70 -26.72
C ASN A 121 16.67 -8.85 -27.65
N GLN A 122 17.38 -9.84 -27.11
CA GLN A 122 17.77 -11.05 -27.85
C GLN A 122 16.57 -11.94 -28.22
N GLY A 123 15.56 -11.98 -27.35
CA GLY A 123 14.37 -12.82 -27.52
C GLY A 123 13.20 -12.09 -28.20
N ASN A 124 12.23 -12.87 -28.67
CA ASN A 124 10.96 -12.34 -29.14
C ASN A 124 10.17 -11.78 -27.94
N VAL A 125 9.56 -10.61 -28.14
CA VAL A 125 8.75 -9.95 -27.11
C VAL A 125 7.30 -9.84 -27.59
N THR A 126 6.37 -10.36 -26.81
CA THR A 126 4.93 -10.19 -27.07
C THR A 126 4.53 -8.77 -26.71
N ALA A 127 3.99 -8.01 -27.67
CA ALA A 127 3.52 -6.65 -27.48
C ALA A 127 2.06 -6.48 -27.90
N LEU A 128 1.31 -5.69 -27.13
CA LEU A 128 0.05 -5.12 -27.54
C LEU A 128 0.33 -3.75 -28.18
N LEU A 129 0.14 -3.68 -29.50
CA LEU A 129 0.27 -2.46 -30.28
C LEU A 129 -1.08 -1.77 -30.39
N VAL A 130 -1.12 -0.48 -30.09
CA VAL A 130 -2.35 0.32 -30.08
C VAL A 130 -2.14 1.61 -30.86
N VAL A 131 -3.12 1.97 -31.69
CA VAL A 131 -3.23 3.32 -32.27
C VAL A 131 -4.60 3.86 -31.93
N SER A 132 -4.64 5.08 -31.39
CA SER A 132 -5.89 5.81 -31.17
C SER A 132 -5.86 7.14 -31.92
N ALA A 133 -6.95 7.45 -32.62
CA ALA A 133 -7.17 8.71 -33.31
C ALA A 133 -7.95 9.70 -32.45
N HIS A 134 -7.43 10.92 -32.35
CA HIS A 134 -8.00 12.00 -31.56
C HIS A 134 -8.36 13.18 -32.45
N GLY A 135 -9.50 13.80 -32.18
CA GLY A 135 -10.05 14.91 -32.95
C GLY A 135 -9.35 16.25 -32.72
N THR A 136 -9.77 17.27 -33.47
CA THR A 136 -9.20 18.63 -33.39
C THR A 136 -9.51 19.37 -32.08
N SER A 137 -10.58 18.98 -31.38
CA SER A 137 -10.98 19.61 -30.12
C SER A 137 -10.49 18.85 -28.89
N ASP A 138 -9.96 17.64 -29.09
CA ASP A 138 -9.47 16.81 -27.99
C ASP A 138 -8.15 17.39 -27.45
N PRO A 139 -7.98 17.45 -26.11
CA PRO A 139 -6.72 17.87 -25.53
C PRO A 139 -5.60 16.90 -25.94
N LEU A 140 -4.37 17.40 -26.04
CA LEU A 140 -3.19 16.61 -26.37
C LEU A 140 -2.41 16.29 -25.07
N PRO A 141 -2.46 15.03 -24.56
CA PRO A 141 -1.69 14.62 -23.39
C PRO A 141 -0.21 14.89 -23.56
N GLY A 142 0.40 15.58 -22.58
CA GLY A 142 1.83 15.89 -22.59
C GLY A 142 2.28 16.81 -23.72
N GLY A 143 1.35 17.52 -24.39
CA GLY A 143 1.66 18.51 -25.43
C GLY A 143 2.38 19.76 -24.90
N CYS A 144 2.44 19.93 -23.58
CA CYS A 144 3.20 20.98 -22.90
C CYS A 144 4.23 20.34 -21.97
N ASN A 145 5.25 19.76 -22.59
CA ASN A 145 6.34 19.10 -21.88
C ASN A 145 7.56 20.04 -21.77
N LEU A 146 8.07 20.18 -20.55
CA LEU A 146 9.28 20.94 -20.24
C LEU A 146 10.35 20.11 -19.52
N GLU A 147 10.04 18.88 -19.11
CA GLU A 147 10.93 18.05 -18.29
C GLU A 147 11.43 16.80 -19.04
N PHE A 148 10.60 16.20 -19.90
CA PHE A 148 10.93 14.95 -20.59
C PHE A 148 11.65 15.20 -21.93
N PRO A 149 12.46 14.25 -22.43
CA PRO A 149 13.23 14.47 -23.66
C PRO A 149 12.39 14.62 -24.94
N VAL A 150 11.23 13.94 -25.02
CA VAL A 150 10.37 13.93 -26.22
C VAL A 150 9.44 15.13 -26.21
N GLU A 151 9.42 15.92 -27.29
CA GLU A 151 8.65 17.18 -27.38
C GLU A 151 7.19 17.04 -26.91
N VAL A 152 6.47 16.02 -27.39
CA VAL A 152 5.15 15.64 -26.89
C VAL A 152 5.30 14.33 -26.11
N SER A 153 5.00 14.38 -24.81
CA SER A 153 5.18 13.24 -23.91
C SER A 153 3.84 12.72 -23.39
N PRO A 154 3.09 11.96 -24.20
CA PRO A 154 1.75 11.49 -23.84
C PRO A 154 1.76 10.33 -22.83
N PHE A 155 2.94 9.88 -22.41
CA PHE A 155 3.14 8.75 -21.52
C PHE A 155 3.39 9.16 -20.08
N LEU A 156 3.10 8.22 -19.19
CA LEU A 156 3.32 8.37 -17.76
C LEU A 156 4.68 7.76 -17.38
N ARG A 157 5.43 8.44 -16.52
CA ARG A 157 6.64 7.90 -15.91
C ARG A 157 6.33 7.44 -14.50
N LEU A 158 6.75 6.22 -14.19
CA LEU A 158 6.61 5.67 -12.86
C LEU A 158 7.99 5.53 -12.23
N SER A 159 8.20 6.18 -11.09
CA SER A 159 9.37 5.95 -10.25
C SER A 159 8.94 5.16 -9.02
N LEU A 160 9.57 4.00 -8.84
CA LEU A 160 9.27 3.07 -7.75
C LEU A 160 10.29 3.28 -6.63
N GLY A 161 9.78 3.61 -5.44
CA GLY A 161 10.53 3.53 -4.19
C GLY A 161 10.34 2.16 -3.52
N SER A 162 10.72 2.06 -2.25
CA SER A 162 10.61 0.82 -1.49
C SER A 162 9.19 0.52 -0.99
N ALA A 163 8.36 1.56 -0.81
CA ALA A 163 6.98 1.43 -0.34
C ALA A 163 6.00 2.39 -1.04
N ASP A 164 6.50 3.15 -2.01
CA ASP A 164 5.80 4.22 -2.72
C ASP A 164 6.07 4.14 -4.23
N ALA A 165 5.12 4.66 -4.99
CA ALA A 165 5.22 4.88 -6.42
C ALA A 165 4.87 6.33 -6.72
N THR A 166 5.79 7.05 -7.35
CA THR A 166 5.53 8.39 -7.85
C THR A 166 5.24 8.33 -9.34
N LEU A 167 4.01 8.69 -9.70
CA LEU A 167 3.56 8.85 -11.06
C LEU A 167 3.81 10.29 -11.50
N GLU A 168 4.54 10.45 -12.60
CA GLU A 168 4.87 11.75 -13.17
C GLU A 168 4.36 11.81 -14.61
N PHE A 169 3.77 12.95 -14.98
CA PHE A 169 3.28 13.22 -16.32
C PHE A 169 3.52 14.66 -16.70
N GLN A 170 3.32 15.02 -17.96
CA GLN A 170 3.53 16.38 -18.45
C GLN A 170 2.20 17.06 -18.72
N HIS A 171 2.15 18.40 -18.68
CA HIS A 171 0.91 19.13 -18.91
C HIS A 171 0.38 18.87 -20.33
N ALA A 172 -0.94 18.79 -20.44
CA ALA A 172 -1.60 18.72 -21.73
C ALA A 172 -1.64 20.10 -22.41
N SER A 173 -1.77 20.09 -23.74
CA SER A 173 -2.06 21.29 -24.52
C SER A 173 -3.49 21.24 -25.08
N ALA A 174 -4.02 22.41 -25.44
CA ALA A 174 -5.39 22.52 -25.94
C ALA A 174 -5.53 21.86 -27.32
N GLY A 175 -6.71 21.33 -27.62
CA GLY A 175 -7.04 20.89 -28.98
C GLY A 175 -6.92 22.06 -29.98
N ALA A 176 -6.32 21.79 -31.14
CA ALA A 176 -6.20 22.73 -32.24
C ALA A 176 -6.42 22.01 -33.60
N PRO A 177 -6.99 22.70 -34.61
CA PRO A 177 -7.12 22.13 -35.95
C PRO A 177 -5.77 21.87 -36.61
N ARG A 178 -5.76 21.08 -37.71
CA ARG A 178 -4.56 20.89 -38.53
C ARG A 178 -4.06 22.24 -39.04
N GLU A 179 -2.74 22.40 -39.18
CA GLU A 179 -2.03 23.64 -39.59
C GLU A 179 -2.09 24.84 -38.63
N ALA A 180 -2.91 24.81 -37.57
CA ALA A 180 -2.84 25.84 -36.55
C ALA A 180 -1.50 25.77 -35.80
N SER A 181 -0.96 26.94 -35.43
CA SER A 181 0.24 27.00 -34.60
C SER A 181 -0.02 26.30 -33.26
N PRO A 182 0.95 25.53 -32.72
CA PRO A 182 0.80 24.88 -31.44
C PRO A 182 0.36 25.88 -30.36
N PRO A 183 -0.65 25.55 -29.54
CA PRO A 183 -1.10 26.44 -28.48
C PRO A 183 0.01 26.65 -27.44
N GLN A 184 0.12 27.88 -26.93
CA GLN A 184 1.12 28.23 -25.92
C GLN A 184 0.82 27.55 -24.58
N CYS A 185 1.85 27.02 -23.94
CA CYS A 185 1.71 26.26 -22.69
C CYS A 185 1.38 27.10 -21.46
N ASP A 186 1.69 28.39 -21.48
CA ASP A 186 1.37 29.31 -20.38
C ASP A 186 -0.12 29.68 -20.35
N GLY A 187 -0.81 29.53 -21.49
CA GLY A 187 -2.21 29.90 -21.66
C GLY A 187 -3.17 28.81 -21.21
N GLY A 188 -3.92 29.05 -20.14
CA GLY A 188 -5.09 28.22 -19.82
C GLY A 188 -4.80 26.93 -19.04
N LEU A 189 -3.67 26.84 -18.33
CA LEU A 189 -3.37 25.76 -17.38
C LEU A 189 -4.50 25.51 -16.37
N SER A 190 -5.27 26.54 -16.01
CA SER A 190 -6.43 26.46 -15.12
C SER A 190 -7.66 25.78 -15.74
N SER A 191 -7.72 25.66 -17.07
CA SER A 191 -8.82 25.01 -17.80
C SER A 191 -8.68 23.49 -17.88
N PHE A 192 -7.50 22.96 -17.55
CA PHE A 192 -7.21 21.54 -17.51
C PHE A 192 -7.38 20.98 -16.12
N ARG A 193 -8.11 19.86 -16.05
CA ARG A 193 -8.22 19.03 -14.87
C ARG A 193 -7.65 17.66 -15.20
N TYR A 194 -6.75 17.18 -14.36
CA TYR A 194 -6.14 15.86 -14.48
C TYR A 194 -6.77 14.98 -13.44
N ASP A 195 -7.41 13.89 -13.81
CA ASP A 195 -8.04 12.93 -12.89
C ASP A 195 -7.28 11.59 -13.00
N PRO A 196 -6.49 11.17 -12.00
CA PRO A 196 -5.78 9.90 -12.01
C PRO A 196 -6.74 8.75 -11.68
N TYR A 197 -6.55 7.65 -12.38
CA TYR A 197 -7.27 6.40 -12.22
C TYR A 197 -6.29 5.27 -12.01
N LEU A 198 -6.69 4.31 -11.18
CA LEU A 198 -5.97 3.06 -11.00
C LEU A 198 -6.88 1.88 -11.31
N TYR A 199 -6.29 0.84 -11.88
CA TYR A 199 -6.93 -0.44 -12.09
C TYR A 199 -6.05 -1.53 -11.47
N TYR A 200 -6.66 -2.36 -10.62
CA TYR A 200 -5.98 -3.46 -9.97
C TYR A 200 -6.14 -4.75 -10.78
N LEU A 201 -5.03 -5.43 -11.04
CA LEU A 201 -5.00 -6.79 -11.54
C LEU A 201 -5.34 -7.77 -10.41
N ASP A 202 -5.70 -9.00 -10.78
CA ASP A 202 -5.97 -10.05 -9.82
C ASP A 202 -4.70 -10.39 -9.01
N GLN A 203 -4.87 -10.64 -7.71
CA GLN A 203 -3.77 -10.93 -6.78
C GLN A 203 -2.94 -12.13 -7.28
N TRP A 204 -1.63 -11.95 -7.38
CA TRP A 204 -0.68 -12.96 -7.85
C TRP A 204 -0.93 -13.48 -9.27
N ASP A 205 -1.71 -12.77 -10.08
CA ASP A 205 -1.86 -13.08 -11.50
C ASP A 205 -0.79 -12.38 -12.35
N PHE A 206 0.11 -13.18 -12.89
CA PHE A 206 1.17 -12.75 -13.80
C PHE A 206 0.92 -13.17 -15.25
N SER A 207 -0.31 -13.58 -15.60
CA SER A 207 -0.66 -13.98 -16.95
C SER A 207 -0.59 -12.80 -17.93
N GLU A 208 0.11 -12.99 -19.06
CA GLU A 208 0.16 -12.00 -20.15
C GLU A 208 -1.24 -11.68 -20.71
N THR A 209 -2.15 -12.66 -20.76
CA THR A 209 -3.48 -12.43 -21.34
C THR A 209 -4.31 -11.48 -20.47
N HIS A 210 -4.37 -11.76 -19.17
CA HIS A 210 -5.07 -10.90 -18.21
C HIS A 210 -4.42 -9.51 -18.12
N TYR A 211 -3.09 -9.44 -18.20
CA TYR A 211 -2.37 -8.17 -18.27
C TYR A 211 -2.82 -7.31 -19.46
N PHE A 212 -2.81 -7.87 -20.68
CA PHE A 212 -3.20 -7.12 -21.88
C PHE A 212 -4.70 -6.80 -21.90
N ASP A 213 -5.54 -7.70 -21.43
CA ASP A 213 -6.99 -7.48 -21.34
C ASP A 213 -7.31 -6.34 -20.37
N ALA A 214 -6.67 -6.32 -19.18
CA ALA A 214 -6.81 -5.24 -18.21
C ALA A 214 -6.27 -3.91 -18.76
N LEU A 215 -5.10 -3.93 -19.41
CA LEU A 215 -4.52 -2.74 -20.01
C LEU A 215 -5.42 -2.18 -21.12
N SER A 216 -6.08 -3.04 -21.90
CA SER A 216 -7.03 -2.63 -22.93
C SER A 216 -8.23 -1.85 -22.39
N ARG A 217 -8.62 -2.09 -21.13
CA ARG A 217 -9.68 -1.34 -20.42
C ARG A 217 -9.20 0.04 -19.95
N MET A 218 -7.88 0.24 -19.92
CA MET A 218 -7.21 1.45 -19.47
C MET A 218 -6.74 2.36 -20.61
N LEU A 219 -7.22 2.15 -21.84
CA LEU A 219 -6.82 2.96 -23.02
C LEU A 219 -7.77 4.14 -23.30
N ASP A 220 -9.08 3.93 -23.15
CA ASP A 220 -10.10 4.94 -23.51
C ASP A 220 -10.71 5.61 -22.27
N PRO A 221 -10.97 6.93 -22.28
CA PRO A 221 -11.57 7.63 -21.14
C PRO A 221 -12.89 7.03 -20.64
N ALA A 222 -13.77 6.60 -21.56
CA ALA A 222 -15.05 5.98 -21.22
C ALA A 222 -14.87 4.61 -20.56
N SER A 223 -13.96 3.79 -21.08
CA SER A 223 -13.64 2.47 -20.51
C SER A 223 -13.02 2.62 -19.13
N ILE A 224 -12.02 3.51 -18.99
CA ILE A 224 -11.33 3.79 -17.72
C ILE A 224 -12.33 4.13 -16.63
N ARG A 225 -13.29 5.03 -16.89
CA ARG A 225 -14.31 5.41 -15.87
C ARG A 225 -15.21 4.27 -15.45
N SER A 226 -15.47 3.31 -16.34
CA SER A 226 -16.34 2.17 -16.05
C SER A 226 -15.62 1.05 -15.31
N SER A 227 -14.32 0.88 -15.54
CA SER A 227 -13.55 -0.26 -15.03
C SER A 227 -12.57 0.08 -13.91
N ALA A 228 -12.14 1.34 -13.79
CA ALA A 228 -11.06 1.77 -12.90
C ALA A 228 -11.58 2.66 -11.77
N HIS A 229 -10.80 2.73 -10.69
CA HIS A 229 -11.11 3.58 -9.54
C HIS A 229 -10.48 4.96 -9.69
N ALA A 230 -11.29 6.00 -9.48
CA ALA A 230 -10.80 7.37 -9.44
C ALA A 230 -10.07 7.64 -8.14
N VAL A 231 -8.93 8.33 -8.23
CA VAL A 231 -8.03 8.56 -7.10
C VAL A 231 -7.82 10.05 -6.89
N ARG A 232 -7.64 10.46 -5.64
CA ARG A 232 -7.26 11.84 -5.28
C ARG A 232 -5.86 11.83 -4.68
N ALA A 233 -4.83 11.68 -5.51
CA ALA A 233 -3.45 11.46 -5.09
C ALA A 233 -2.48 12.62 -5.43
N TYR A 234 -2.95 13.88 -5.43
CA TYR A 234 -2.14 14.99 -5.91
C TYR A 234 -1.15 15.51 -4.87
N ARG A 235 0.06 15.83 -5.33
CA ARG A 235 0.86 16.86 -4.65
C ARG A 235 0.29 18.23 -4.97
N ASP A 236 0.22 19.10 -3.96
CA ASP A 236 -0.15 20.50 -4.15
C ASP A 236 0.78 21.22 -5.15
N ASN A 237 2.04 20.79 -5.24
CA ASN A 237 3.01 21.29 -6.22
C ASN A 237 4.14 20.26 -6.50
N PRO A 238 4.46 19.93 -7.77
CA PRO A 238 3.69 20.21 -8.98
C PRO A 238 2.45 19.30 -9.13
N LYS A 239 1.39 19.82 -9.75
CA LYS A 239 0.10 19.11 -9.96
C LYS A 239 0.18 17.93 -10.94
N THR A 240 1.32 17.76 -11.60
CA THR A 240 1.64 16.70 -12.54
C THR A 240 2.28 15.47 -11.91
N ARG A 241 2.33 15.44 -10.57
CA ARG A 241 2.89 14.32 -9.81
C ARG A 241 1.85 13.78 -8.84
N ALA A 242 1.68 12.47 -8.86
CA ALA A 242 0.80 11.75 -7.96
C ALA A 242 1.58 10.67 -7.20
N LEU A 243 1.33 10.58 -5.89
CA LEU A 243 2.01 9.62 -5.02
C LEU A 243 1.04 8.49 -4.64
N PHE A 244 1.50 7.26 -4.75
CA PHE A 244 0.75 6.06 -4.43
C PHE A 244 1.56 5.18 -3.49
N LEU A 245 0.89 4.42 -2.63
CA LEU A 245 1.52 3.32 -1.90
C LEU A 245 1.58 2.09 -2.82
N THR A 246 2.70 1.36 -2.78
CA THR A 246 2.88 0.13 -3.57
C THR A 246 2.56 -1.12 -2.77
N TYR A 247 1.92 -2.08 -3.41
CA TYR A 247 1.56 -3.37 -2.84
C TYR A 247 2.23 -4.48 -3.66
N PRO A 248 3.39 -5.00 -3.20
CA PRO A 248 4.10 -6.06 -3.91
C PRO A 248 3.21 -7.29 -4.11
N GLY A 249 3.21 -7.83 -5.34
CA GLY A 249 2.39 -9.00 -5.70
C GLY A 249 0.99 -8.66 -6.21
N GLU A 250 0.60 -7.38 -6.14
CA GLU A 250 -0.62 -6.85 -6.75
C GLU A 250 -0.26 -6.00 -7.96
N GLY A 251 -0.71 -6.43 -9.15
CA GLY A 251 -0.52 -5.66 -10.37
C GLY A 251 -1.40 -4.41 -10.38
N THR A 252 -0.83 -3.26 -10.72
CA THR A 252 -1.54 -1.98 -10.81
C THR A 252 -1.27 -1.34 -12.17
N ILE A 253 -2.32 -0.83 -12.79
CA ILE A 253 -2.26 -0.03 -14.01
C ILE A 253 -2.71 1.38 -13.66
N TYR A 254 -1.84 2.35 -13.86
CA TYR A 254 -2.13 3.76 -13.65
C TYR A 254 -2.46 4.41 -14.98
N ASN A 255 -3.50 5.25 -14.99
CA ASN A 255 -3.73 6.18 -16.08
C ASN A 255 -4.18 7.54 -15.53
N VAL A 256 -4.04 8.60 -16.33
CA VAL A 256 -4.53 9.94 -16.06
C VAL A 256 -5.46 10.33 -17.20
N ILE A 257 -6.66 10.80 -16.87
CA ILE A 257 -7.54 11.44 -17.84
C ILE A 257 -7.34 12.94 -17.71
N VAL A 258 -7.02 13.61 -18.81
CA VAL A 258 -7.08 15.07 -18.89
C VAL A 258 -8.43 15.49 -19.43
N ARG A 259 -9.05 16.42 -18.74
CA ARG A 259 -10.30 17.06 -19.11
C ARG A 259 -10.05 18.54 -19.36
N GLN A 260 -10.41 19.00 -20.55
CA GLN A 260 -10.41 20.39 -20.94
C GLN A 260 -11.84 20.90 -20.97
N THR A 261 -12.10 22.01 -20.29
CA THR A 261 -13.39 22.72 -20.40
C THR A 261 -13.19 23.99 -21.22
N THR A 262 -13.89 24.10 -22.35
CA THR A 262 -13.82 25.29 -23.20
C THR A 262 -14.56 26.46 -22.55
N ARG A 263 -14.34 27.69 -23.04
CA ARG A 263 -15.05 28.88 -22.55
C ARG A 263 -16.57 28.80 -22.75
N GLU A 264 -17.00 28.00 -23.73
CA GLU A 264 -18.40 27.73 -24.06
C GLU A 264 -19.03 26.62 -23.19
N GLY A 265 -18.26 26.04 -22.26
CA GLY A 265 -18.72 24.99 -21.35
C GLY A 265 -18.72 23.58 -21.95
N GLN A 266 -18.20 23.40 -23.17
CA GLN A 266 -17.99 22.06 -23.74
C GLN A 266 -16.79 21.37 -23.08
N VAL A 267 -16.88 20.05 -22.99
CA VAL A 267 -15.91 19.23 -22.28
C VAL A 267 -15.30 18.22 -23.25
N PHE A 268 -13.98 18.28 -23.39
CA PHE A 268 -13.19 17.34 -24.18
C PHE A 268 -12.19 16.62 -23.29
N GLU A 269 -11.95 15.34 -23.59
CA GLU A 269 -11.22 14.45 -22.68
C GLU A 269 -10.29 13.53 -23.47
N ALA A 270 -9.08 13.34 -22.96
CA ALA A 270 -8.12 12.40 -23.51
C ALA A 270 -7.43 11.64 -22.38
N ALA A 271 -7.01 10.41 -22.65
CA ALA A 271 -6.25 9.59 -21.72
C ALA A 271 -4.76 9.64 -22.06
N TYR A 272 -3.91 9.64 -21.04
CA TYR A 272 -2.48 9.40 -21.21
C TYR A 272 -2.24 7.92 -21.55
N VAL A 273 -1.02 7.60 -22.00
CA VAL A 273 -0.60 6.21 -22.18
C VAL A 273 -0.46 5.57 -20.80
N PRO A 274 -1.20 4.48 -20.51
CA PRO A 274 -1.18 3.86 -19.19
C PRO A 274 0.19 3.26 -18.88
N VAL A 275 0.55 3.24 -17.60
CA VAL A 275 1.76 2.57 -17.10
C VAL A 275 1.38 1.52 -16.07
N ALA A 276 1.98 0.33 -16.15
CA ALA A 276 1.69 -0.76 -15.24
C ALA A 276 2.91 -1.18 -14.42
N THR A 277 2.66 -1.67 -13.20
CA THR A 277 3.68 -2.25 -12.30
C THR A 277 3.07 -3.36 -11.45
N TYR A 278 3.91 -4.24 -10.92
CA TYR A 278 3.52 -5.20 -9.87
C TYR A 278 3.99 -4.79 -8.47
N GLY A 279 4.38 -3.51 -8.31
CA GLY A 279 4.81 -2.94 -7.04
C GLY A 279 6.23 -3.29 -6.61
N CYS A 280 7.02 -3.99 -7.46
CA CYS A 280 8.42 -4.32 -7.19
C CYS A 280 9.35 -3.63 -8.19
N LEU A 281 10.60 -3.40 -7.77
CA LEU A 281 11.62 -2.75 -8.60
C LEU A 281 11.87 -3.57 -9.88
N TRP A 282 11.65 -2.91 -11.02
CA TRP A 282 11.58 -3.50 -12.37
C TRP A 282 12.89 -4.17 -12.86
N PHE A 283 14.01 -4.02 -12.15
CA PHE A 283 15.30 -4.64 -12.53
C PHE A 283 15.46 -6.11 -12.15
N SER A 284 14.44 -6.72 -11.56
CA SER A 284 14.38 -8.16 -11.39
C SER A 284 13.06 -8.66 -11.97
N ARG A 285 13.17 -9.60 -12.91
CA ARG A 285 12.11 -10.38 -13.56
C ARG A 285 10.94 -10.63 -12.59
N VAL A 286 9.73 -10.76 -13.13
CA VAL A 286 8.46 -11.12 -12.42
C VAL A 286 8.66 -12.14 -11.27
N GLU A 287 9.64 -13.04 -11.39
CA GLU A 287 10.14 -13.94 -10.36
C GLU A 287 10.48 -13.30 -8.99
N ALA A 288 10.99 -12.06 -8.97
CA ALA A 288 11.29 -11.34 -7.72
C ALA A 288 10.03 -10.73 -7.08
N CYS A 289 9.00 -10.41 -7.87
CA CYS A 289 7.67 -10.09 -7.33
C CYS A 289 6.93 -11.33 -6.80
N ASN A 290 7.30 -12.51 -7.29
CA ASN A 290 6.71 -13.78 -6.86
C ASN A 290 7.27 -14.30 -5.53
N GLN A 291 8.21 -13.57 -4.90
CA GLN A 291 8.68 -13.92 -3.55
C GLN A 291 7.63 -13.52 -2.52
N ARG A 292 6.62 -14.39 -2.35
CA ARG A 292 5.81 -14.45 -1.12
C ARG A 292 6.77 -14.38 0.07
N GLY A 293 6.43 -13.59 1.09
CA GLY A 293 7.34 -13.16 2.15
C GLY A 293 8.34 -14.26 2.53
N GLY A 294 9.63 -13.91 2.58
CA GLY A 294 10.71 -14.88 2.71
C GLY A 294 10.47 -15.88 3.86
N PRO A 295 11.05 -17.09 3.83
CA PRO A 295 10.73 -18.17 4.79
C PRO A 295 10.73 -17.74 6.26
N TRP A 296 11.59 -16.78 6.60
CA TRP A 296 11.66 -16.16 7.92
C TRP A 296 10.40 -15.36 8.32
N ALA A 297 9.84 -14.57 7.41
CA ALA A 297 8.63 -13.79 7.66
C ALA A 297 7.43 -14.73 7.88
N LEU A 298 7.32 -15.79 7.07
CA LEU A 298 6.32 -16.85 7.27
C LEU A 298 6.47 -17.50 8.64
N PHE A 299 7.68 -17.93 9.02
CA PHE A 299 7.95 -18.52 10.33
C PHE A 299 7.54 -17.59 11.49
N MET A 300 7.91 -16.31 11.43
CA MET A 300 7.55 -15.33 12.45
C MET A 300 6.04 -15.06 12.50
N SER A 301 5.39 -14.97 11.33
CA SER A 301 3.94 -14.81 11.25
C SER A 301 3.20 -16.00 11.86
N LEU A 302 3.69 -17.24 11.66
CA LEU A 302 3.13 -18.44 12.26
C LEU A 302 3.23 -18.43 13.79
N LEU A 303 4.38 -18.05 14.35
CA LEU A 303 4.55 -17.90 15.79
C LEU A 303 3.60 -16.85 16.36
N LEU A 304 3.48 -15.70 15.68
CA LEU A 304 2.59 -14.63 16.08
C LEU A 304 1.11 -15.04 15.98
N SER A 305 0.73 -15.81 14.95
CA SER A 305 -0.62 -16.34 14.78
C SER A 305 -0.98 -17.36 15.85
N LEU A 306 -0.06 -18.25 16.23
CA LEU A 306 -0.27 -19.18 17.34
C LEU A 306 -0.45 -18.44 18.68
N ALA A 307 0.40 -17.46 18.97
CA ALA A 307 0.25 -16.62 20.16
C ALA A 307 -1.07 -15.83 20.13
N GLY A 308 -1.44 -15.29 18.97
CA GLY A 308 -2.69 -14.58 18.73
C GLY A 308 -3.93 -15.44 19.01
N LEU A 309 -3.95 -16.70 18.58
CA LEU A 309 -5.02 -17.65 18.89
C LEU A 309 -5.17 -17.92 20.40
N ILE A 310 -4.05 -18.11 21.10
CA ILE A 310 -4.05 -18.32 22.55
C ILE A 310 -4.64 -17.09 23.26
N ILE A 311 -4.21 -15.88 22.86
CA ILE A 311 -4.75 -14.63 23.39
C ILE A 311 -6.23 -14.45 23.03
N CYS A 312 -6.64 -14.79 21.82
CA CYS A 312 -8.01 -14.64 21.33
C CYS A 312 -9.02 -15.47 22.13
N PHE A 313 -8.66 -16.67 22.59
CA PHE A 313 -9.58 -17.55 23.33
C PHE A 313 -9.37 -17.58 24.85
N ARG A 314 -8.15 -17.31 25.33
CA ARG A 314 -7.79 -17.45 26.75
C ARG A 314 -6.94 -16.30 27.29
N GLY A 315 -6.80 -15.19 26.56
CA GLY A 315 -5.95 -14.06 26.93
C GLY A 315 -6.26 -13.49 28.32
N HIS A 316 -7.53 -13.15 28.58
CA HIS A 316 -7.94 -12.59 29.88
C HIS A 316 -7.65 -13.53 31.06
N ARG A 317 -7.76 -14.84 30.85
CA ARG A 317 -7.47 -15.86 31.88
C ARG A 317 -5.97 -16.00 32.13
N PHE A 318 -5.17 -15.98 31.06
CA PHE A 318 -3.70 -16.03 31.14
C PHE A 318 -3.11 -14.62 31.17
N PHE A 319 -3.48 -13.85 32.20
CA PHE A 319 -3.16 -12.43 32.29
C PHE A 319 -1.66 -12.09 32.20
N PRO A 320 -0.71 -12.83 32.82
CA PRO A 320 0.72 -12.55 32.63
C PRO A 320 1.17 -12.67 31.17
N PHE A 321 0.65 -13.65 30.44
CA PHE A 321 0.93 -13.82 29.01
C PHE A 321 0.29 -12.70 28.18
N GLN A 322 -0.93 -12.28 28.53
CA GLN A 322 -1.55 -11.08 27.95
C GLN A 322 -0.65 -9.84 28.13
N MET A 323 -0.14 -9.60 29.33
CA MET A 323 0.71 -8.44 29.60
C MET A 323 1.99 -8.45 28.77
N PHE A 324 2.65 -9.61 28.69
CA PHE A 324 3.82 -9.79 27.82
C PHE A 324 3.47 -9.55 26.35
N PHE A 325 2.38 -10.14 25.85
CA PHE A 325 1.99 -10.06 24.45
C PHE A 325 1.64 -8.63 24.00
N PHE A 326 0.81 -7.93 24.75
CA PHE A 326 0.43 -6.54 24.41
C PHE A 326 1.61 -5.57 24.58
N GLY A 327 2.45 -5.76 25.61
CA GLY A 327 3.71 -5.01 25.76
C GLY A 327 4.68 -5.25 24.60
N PHE A 328 4.78 -6.50 24.16
CA PHE A 328 5.58 -6.91 23.00
C PHE A 328 5.12 -6.22 21.72
N LEU A 329 3.81 -6.26 21.40
CA LEU A 329 3.28 -5.63 20.21
C LEU A 329 3.50 -4.11 20.20
N ALA A 330 3.20 -3.43 21.31
CA ALA A 330 3.31 -1.98 21.39
C ALA A 330 4.76 -1.49 21.18
N LEU A 331 5.71 -2.09 21.92
CA LEU A 331 7.10 -1.66 21.83
C LEU A 331 7.83 -2.22 20.60
N SER A 332 7.36 -3.33 20.02
CA SER A 332 7.82 -3.78 18.70
C SER A 332 7.48 -2.75 17.62
N LEU A 333 6.24 -2.26 17.58
CA LEU A 333 5.82 -1.23 16.62
C LEU A 333 6.58 0.08 16.80
N ILE A 334 6.70 0.56 18.04
CA ILE A 334 7.43 1.81 18.35
C ILE A 334 8.92 1.66 17.99
N SER A 335 9.54 0.54 18.35
CA SER A 335 10.95 0.29 18.05
C SER A 335 11.21 0.21 16.55
N PHE A 336 10.35 -0.49 15.79
CA PHE A 336 10.44 -0.54 14.33
C PHE A 336 10.38 0.86 13.70
N MET A 337 9.37 1.66 14.09
CA MET A 337 9.17 3.01 13.54
C MET A 337 10.34 3.93 13.89
N LEU A 338 10.78 3.95 15.15
CA LEU A 338 11.88 4.80 15.59
C LEU A 338 13.20 4.40 14.94
N PHE A 339 13.52 3.10 14.92
CA PHE A 339 14.75 2.61 14.32
C PHE A 339 14.81 2.96 12.83
N THR A 340 13.78 2.58 12.06
CA THR A 340 13.74 2.82 10.61
C THR A 340 13.79 4.32 10.28
N LYS A 341 13.14 5.17 11.08
CA LYS A 341 13.14 6.63 10.88
C LYS A 341 14.50 7.27 11.22
N VAL A 342 15.19 6.77 12.25
CA VAL A 342 16.47 7.35 12.70
C VAL A 342 17.64 6.83 11.86
N THR A 343 17.73 5.53 11.62
CA THR A 343 18.89 4.91 10.97
C THR A 343 18.80 4.92 9.44
N ARG A 344 17.60 5.12 8.86
CA ARG A 344 17.33 4.98 7.41
C ARG A 344 17.81 3.64 6.83
N MET A 345 17.94 2.62 7.67
CA MET A 345 18.42 1.29 7.30
C MET A 345 17.32 0.45 6.67
N SER A 346 17.73 -0.68 6.07
CA SER A 346 16.84 -1.60 5.36
C SER A 346 15.77 -2.21 6.29
N ALA A 347 14.62 -2.62 5.72
CA ALA A 347 13.49 -3.15 6.47
C ALA A 347 13.84 -4.39 7.32
N ASN A 348 14.80 -5.20 6.89
CA ASN A 348 15.22 -6.41 7.60
C ASN A 348 15.88 -6.10 8.96
N GLU A 349 16.67 -5.03 9.04
CA GLU A 349 17.30 -4.58 10.28
C GLU A 349 16.26 -3.94 11.22
N GLY A 350 15.27 -3.25 10.64
CA GLY A 350 14.10 -2.76 11.38
C GLY A 350 13.33 -3.88 12.08
N VAL A 351 13.13 -5.03 11.42
CA VAL A 351 12.44 -6.19 12.02
C VAL A 351 13.22 -6.74 13.22
N LEU A 352 14.55 -6.78 13.16
CA LEU A 352 15.36 -7.21 14.30
C LEU A 352 15.23 -6.24 15.49
N ALA A 353 15.24 -4.94 15.23
CA ALA A 353 15.00 -3.93 16.26
C ALA A 353 13.61 -4.10 16.88
N ALA A 354 12.58 -4.36 16.05
CA ALA A 354 11.22 -4.62 16.50
C ALA A 354 11.14 -5.84 17.44
N LEU A 355 11.81 -6.93 17.10
CA LEU A 355 11.88 -8.13 17.95
C LEU A 355 12.52 -7.84 19.31
N LEU A 356 13.68 -7.17 19.33
CA LEU A 356 14.37 -6.83 20.57
C LEU A 356 13.56 -5.86 21.43
N GLY A 357 13.03 -4.79 20.82
CA GLY A 357 12.18 -3.81 21.49
C GLY A 357 10.89 -4.43 22.04
N GLY A 358 10.29 -5.36 21.29
CA GLY A 358 9.13 -6.13 21.70
C GLY A 358 9.43 -7.01 22.91
N VAL A 359 10.51 -7.81 22.89
CA VAL A 359 10.85 -8.70 24.02
C VAL A 359 11.09 -7.88 25.30
N LEU A 360 11.88 -6.80 25.21
CA LEU A 360 12.12 -5.89 26.33
C LEU A 360 10.82 -5.26 26.83
N GLY A 361 9.94 -4.87 25.91
CA GLY A 361 8.66 -4.28 26.23
C GLY A 361 7.67 -5.23 26.90
N GLY A 362 7.59 -6.47 26.43
CA GLY A 362 6.77 -7.50 27.03
C GLY A 362 7.24 -7.83 28.45
N ILE A 363 8.56 -7.96 28.66
CA ILE A 363 9.13 -8.17 30.00
C ILE A 363 8.83 -6.97 30.91
N PHE A 364 9.06 -5.74 30.42
CA PHE A 364 8.78 -4.53 31.18
C PHE A 364 7.31 -4.45 31.63
N TRP A 365 6.37 -4.68 30.72
CA TRP A 365 4.94 -4.59 31.02
C TRP A 365 4.48 -5.70 31.96
N MET A 366 5.03 -6.91 31.81
CA MET A 366 4.78 -8.03 32.72
C MET A 366 5.32 -7.75 34.13
N LEU A 367 6.53 -7.20 34.26
CA LEU A 367 7.12 -6.81 35.56
C LEU A 367 6.29 -5.71 36.22
N LEU A 368 5.83 -4.74 35.45
CA LEU A 368 4.98 -3.66 35.94
C LEU A 368 3.68 -4.19 36.57
N TRP A 369 3.05 -5.20 35.95
CA TRP A 369 1.95 -5.93 36.57
C TRP A 369 2.35 -6.68 37.84
N TYR A 370 3.48 -7.39 37.79
CA TYR A 370 3.97 -8.20 38.90
C TYR A 370 4.15 -7.35 40.17
N PHE A 371 4.73 -6.15 40.04
CA PHE A 371 5.02 -5.26 41.17
C PHE A 371 3.83 -4.39 41.59
N LEU A 372 3.17 -3.72 40.64
CA LEU A 372 2.14 -2.72 40.96
C LEU A 372 0.77 -3.35 41.19
N ALA A 373 0.44 -4.43 40.46
CA ALA A 373 -0.85 -5.11 40.53
C ALA A 373 -2.08 -4.17 40.41
N ILE A 374 -1.93 -3.05 39.70
CA ILE A 374 -2.99 -2.06 39.44
C ILE A 374 -3.73 -2.45 38.16
N PRO A 375 -5.01 -2.88 38.23
CA PRO A 375 -5.75 -3.35 37.05
C PRO A 375 -5.93 -2.26 35.99
N VAL A 376 -6.15 -1.01 36.37
CA VAL A 376 -6.35 0.09 35.41
C VAL A 376 -5.10 0.27 34.55
N LEU A 377 -3.93 0.41 35.17
CA LEU A 377 -2.66 0.61 34.48
C LEU A 377 -2.34 -0.57 33.56
N SER A 378 -2.68 -1.79 33.98
CA SER A 378 -2.39 -3.00 33.21
C SER A 378 -3.12 -3.07 31.86
N ILE A 379 -4.31 -2.47 31.75
CA ILE A 379 -5.19 -2.58 30.59
C ILE A 379 -5.06 -1.38 29.65
N VAL A 380 -4.32 -0.32 30.06
CA VAL A 380 -4.07 0.85 29.21
C VAL A 380 -3.46 0.43 27.87
N VAL A 381 -2.38 -0.36 27.87
CA VAL A 381 -1.72 -0.79 26.61
C VAL A 381 -2.63 -1.69 25.76
N PRO A 382 -3.29 -2.73 26.31
CA PRO A 382 -4.31 -3.48 25.55
C PRO A 382 -5.42 -2.61 24.96
N GLY A 383 -5.92 -1.62 25.71
CA GLY A 383 -6.95 -0.70 25.24
C GLY A 383 -6.46 0.25 24.15
N LEU A 384 -5.23 0.75 24.26
CA LEU A 384 -4.59 1.55 23.21
C LEU A 384 -4.37 0.73 21.94
N LEU A 385 -3.93 -0.52 22.04
CA LEU A 385 -3.74 -1.37 20.86
C LEU A 385 -5.08 -1.76 20.21
N LEU A 386 -6.13 -1.97 20.99
CA LEU A 386 -7.49 -2.12 20.48
C LEU A 386 -7.93 -0.88 19.70
N GLY A 387 -7.78 0.31 20.29
CA GLY A 387 -8.14 1.55 19.65
C GLY A 387 -7.31 1.84 18.40
N PHE A 388 -6.01 1.56 18.43
CA PHE A 388 -5.11 1.70 17.30
C PHE A 388 -5.55 0.80 16.14
N LEU A 389 -5.89 -0.47 16.42
CA LEU A 389 -6.37 -1.39 15.39
C LEU A 389 -7.70 -0.92 14.79
N ILE A 390 -8.64 -0.45 15.62
CA ILE A 390 -9.90 0.12 15.13
C ILE A 390 -9.64 1.35 14.24
N ALA A 391 -8.79 2.27 14.69
CA ALA A 391 -8.42 3.45 13.91
C ALA A 391 -7.75 3.08 12.58
N ALA A 392 -6.87 2.06 12.58
CA ALA A 392 -6.23 1.53 11.39
C ALA A 392 -7.24 0.92 10.42
N ILE A 393 -8.24 0.18 10.90
CA ILE A 393 -9.33 -0.35 10.08
C ILE A 393 -10.09 0.81 9.41
N PHE A 394 -10.44 1.86 10.15
CA PHE A 394 -11.10 3.04 9.57
C PHE A 394 -10.25 3.70 8.48
N LEU A 395 -8.94 3.83 8.70
CA LEU A 395 -8.00 4.41 7.73
C LEU A 395 -7.73 3.50 6.51
N PHE A 396 -7.99 2.21 6.64
CA PHE A 396 -7.92 1.26 5.53
C PHE A 396 -9.15 1.35 4.60
N THR A 397 -10.29 1.82 5.11
CA THR A 397 -11.49 2.09 4.29
C THR A 397 -11.33 3.37 3.44
N PRO A 398 -12.24 3.64 2.47
CA PRO A 398 -12.22 4.87 1.67
C PRO A 398 -12.25 6.18 2.48
N ILE A 399 -12.62 6.12 3.77
CA ILE A 399 -12.53 7.25 4.70
C ILE A 399 -11.09 7.73 4.84
N GLY A 400 -10.10 6.82 4.80
CA GLY A 400 -8.68 7.10 4.90
C GLY A 400 -8.09 7.93 3.74
N GLU A 401 -8.87 8.15 2.68
CA GLU A 401 -8.52 9.00 1.52
C GLU A 401 -9.21 10.37 1.53
N ALA A 402 -9.96 10.69 2.57
CA ALA A 402 -10.59 12.00 2.69
C ALA A 402 -9.53 13.11 2.62
N ALA A 403 -9.84 14.21 1.93
CA ALA A 403 -8.89 15.30 1.68
C ALA A 403 -8.26 15.86 2.96
N PHE A 404 -9.00 15.89 4.07
CA PHE A 404 -8.48 16.38 5.35
C PHE A 404 -7.41 15.45 5.96
N LEU A 405 -7.39 14.15 5.63
CA LEU A 405 -6.38 13.18 6.10
C LEU A 405 -5.10 13.21 5.28
N GLN A 406 -5.07 13.96 4.18
CA GLN A 406 -3.86 14.16 3.37
C GLN A 406 -2.87 15.15 4.01
N ASN A 407 -3.30 15.83 5.08
CA ASN A 407 -2.43 16.64 5.93
C ASN A 407 -1.89 15.81 7.09
N SER A 408 -0.57 15.88 7.32
CA SER A 408 0.12 15.13 8.37
C SER A 408 -0.44 15.39 9.77
N ILE A 409 -0.73 16.65 10.11
CA ILE A 409 -1.21 17.03 11.44
C ILE A 409 -2.60 16.44 11.67
N SER A 410 -3.51 16.65 10.73
CA SER A 410 -4.89 16.14 10.79
C SER A 410 -4.93 14.62 10.87
N TYR A 411 -4.05 13.93 10.14
CA TYR A 411 -3.93 12.48 10.18
C TYR A 411 -3.53 11.96 11.57
N TRP A 412 -2.50 12.53 12.20
CA TRP A 412 -2.06 12.09 13.53
C TRP A 412 -3.05 12.42 14.63
N ILE A 413 -3.73 13.56 14.54
CA ILE A 413 -4.81 13.91 15.47
C ILE A 413 -5.95 12.90 15.33
N PHE A 414 -6.37 12.60 14.09
CA PHE A 414 -7.41 11.60 13.84
C PHE A 414 -7.03 10.23 14.42
N LEU A 415 -5.83 9.74 14.10
CA LEU A 415 -5.34 8.46 14.61
C LEU A 415 -5.28 8.44 16.14
N GLY A 416 -4.76 9.50 16.76
CA GLY A 416 -4.65 9.63 18.22
C GLY A 416 -6.02 9.66 18.91
N CYS A 417 -6.95 10.48 18.42
CA CYS A 417 -8.30 10.57 18.96
C CYS A 417 -9.05 9.23 18.84
N PHE A 418 -9.05 8.60 17.66
CA PHE A 418 -9.72 7.31 17.47
C PHE A 418 -9.08 6.18 18.27
N THR A 419 -7.76 6.26 18.52
CA THR A 419 -7.08 5.30 19.40
C THR A 419 -7.52 5.44 20.86
N LEU A 420 -7.75 6.67 21.34
CA LEU A 420 -8.13 6.93 22.73
C LEU A 420 -9.60 6.65 23.03
N VAL A 421 -10.50 6.81 22.06
CA VAL A 421 -11.96 6.68 22.27
C VAL A 421 -12.36 5.31 22.86
N PRO A 422 -11.96 4.16 22.30
CA PRO A 422 -12.34 2.85 22.85
C PRO A 422 -11.79 2.63 24.27
N LEU A 423 -10.56 3.11 24.53
CA LEU A 423 -9.97 3.07 25.87
C LEU A 423 -10.85 3.86 26.85
N LEU A 424 -11.11 5.14 26.58
CA LEU A 424 -11.85 6.02 27.48
C LEU A 424 -13.29 5.55 27.75
N LEU A 425 -13.98 5.07 26.73
CA LEU A 425 -15.36 4.58 26.86
C LEU A 425 -15.45 3.28 27.67
N LEU A 426 -14.44 2.40 27.56
CA LEU A 426 -14.45 1.08 28.18
C LEU A 426 -13.63 1.01 29.47
N LEU A 427 -12.92 2.08 29.86
CA LEU A 427 -12.22 2.19 31.14
C LEU A 427 -13.11 1.89 32.36
N PRO A 428 -14.39 2.33 32.43
CA PRO A 428 -15.30 1.95 33.52
C PRO A 428 -15.54 0.43 33.59
N GLN A 429 -15.37 -0.28 32.47
CA GLN A 429 -15.59 -1.71 32.32
C GLN A 429 -14.28 -2.42 31.89
N THR A 430 -13.25 -2.27 32.72
CA THR A 430 -11.90 -2.83 32.52
C THR A 430 -11.88 -4.30 32.08
N LYS A 431 -12.75 -5.15 32.65
CA LYS A 431 -12.90 -6.56 32.26
C LYS A 431 -13.32 -6.71 30.79
N MET A 432 -14.33 -5.94 30.37
CA MET A 432 -14.83 -5.97 29.00
C MET A 432 -13.79 -5.44 28.02
N LEU A 433 -13.09 -4.35 28.37
CA LEU A 433 -11.98 -3.83 27.59
C LEU A 433 -10.86 -4.87 27.38
N SER A 434 -10.51 -5.60 28.43
CA SER A 434 -9.50 -6.67 28.37
C SER A 434 -9.95 -7.82 27.47
N ILE A 435 -11.20 -8.27 27.57
CA ILE A 435 -11.75 -9.34 26.72
C ILE A 435 -11.82 -8.90 25.25
N LEU A 436 -12.31 -7.69 24.97
CA LEU A 436 -12.44 -7.15 23.62
C LEU A 436 -11.07 -6.94 22.96
N SER A 437 -10.11 -6.37 23.68
CA SER A 437 -8.74 -6.21 23.17
C SER A 437 -8.09 -7.55 22.86
N CYS A 438 -8.18 -8.54 23.76
CA CYS A 438 -7.67 -9.89 23.51
C CYS A 438 -8.33 -10.55 22.28
N SER A 439 -9.64 -10.41 22.16
CA SER A 439 -10.40 -11.08 21.09
C SER A 439 -10.11 -10.44 19.73
N LEU A 440 -10.16 -9.12 19.60
CA LEU A 440 -9.95 -8.44 18.31
C LEU A 440 -8.48 -8.43 17.88
N VAL A 441 -7.56 -8.03 18.77
CA VAL A 441 -6.13 -7.98 18.44
C VAL A 441 -5.56 -9.38 18.29
N GLY A 442 -5.95 -10.32 19.17
CA GLY A 442 -5.52 -11.72 19.08
C GLY A 442 -6.02 -12.41 17.80
N SER A 443 -7.27 -12.20 17.41
CA SER A 443 -7.81 -12.76 16.15
C SER A 443 -7.18 -12.12 14.92
N TYR A 444 -6.84 -10.83 14.95
CA TYR A 444 -6.09 -10.19 13.88
C TYR A 444 -4.69 -10.82 13.74
N CYS A 445 -3.97 -11.01 14.85
CA CYS A 445 -2.68 -11.72 14.81
C CYS A 445 -2.81 -13.17 14.31
N ALA A 446 -3.91 -13.85 14.64
CA ALA A 446 -4.18 -15.23 14.23
C ALA A 446 -4.31 -15.40 12.71
N ILE A 447 -4.79 -14.39 11.98
CA ILE A 447 -4.94 -14.45 10.53
C ILE A 447 -3.68 -14.04 9.76
N LEU A 448 -2.68 -13.43 10.41
CA LEU A 448 -1.49 -12.89 9.73
C LEU A 448 -0.69 -13.95 8.95
N ALA A 449 -0.54 -15.17 9.47
CA ALA A 449 0.15 -16.23 8.74
C ALA A 449 -0.60 -16.64 7.46
N ALA A 450 -1.93 -16.69 7.51
CA ALA A 450 -2.76 -16.94 6.35
C ALA A 450 -2.67 -15.77 5.36
N ASP A 451 -2.65 -14.54 5.86
CA ASP A 451 -2.48 -13.34 5.04
C ASP A 451 -1.15 -13.33 4.28
N VAL A 452 -0.03 -13.64 4.93
CA VAL A 452 1.28 -13.73 4.25
C VAL A 452 1.34 -14.90 3.27
N TYR A 453 0.67 -16.01 3.56
CA TYR A 453 0.67 -17.20 2.69
C TYR A 453 -0.19 -17.02 1.43
N LEU A 454 -1.39 -16.46 1.60
CA LEU A 454 -2.32 -16.14 0.51
C LEU A 454 -1.92 -14.86 -0.21
N GLY A 455 -1.14 -14.00 0.45
CA GLY A 455 -0.75 -12.67 -0.01
C GLY A 455 -1.94 -11.75 -0.17
N THR A 456 -2.79 -11.69 0.86
CA THR A 456 -3.94 -10.79 0.95
C THR A 456 -3.51 -9.39 1.41
N SER A 457 -4.46 -8.45 1.37
CA SER A 457 -4.26 -7.06 1.71
C SER A 457 -4.42 -6.72 3.20
N LEU A 458 -4.76 -7.69 4.06
CA LEU A 458 -5.14 -7.42 5.45
C LEU A 458 -3.97 -6.97 6.32
N SER A 459 -2.74 -7.44 6.06
CA SER A 459 -1.56 -6.88 6.74
C SER A 459 -1.38 -5.38 6.49
N TYR A 460 -1.92 -4.86 5.37
CA TYR A 460 -1.86 -3.44 5.05
C TYR A 460 -2.73 -2.56 5.94
N ILE A 461 -3.63 -3.13 6.75
CA ILE A 461 -4.35 -2.38 7.79
C ILE A 461 -3.36 -1.66 8.71
N ILE A 462 -2.35 -2.37 9.23
CA ILE A 462 -1.31 -1.77 10.09
C ILE A 462 -0.16 -1.22 9.24
N LEU A 463 0.27 -1.92 8.18
CA LEU A 463 1.42 -1.48 7.39
C LEU A 463 1.17 -0.13 6.71
N ASN A 464 -0.06 0.22 6.31
CA ASN A 464 -0.33 1.52 5.69
C ASN A 464 -0.16 2.67 6.69
N VAL A 465 -0.49 2.47 7.96
CA VAL A 465 -0.21 3.45 9.03
C VAL A 465 1.30 3.64 9.19
N ILE A 466 2.07 2.55 9.17
CA ILE A 466 3.53 2.58 9.24
C ILE A 466 4.12 3.28 8.01
N ARG A 467 3.72 2.89 6.79
CA ARG A 467 4.23 3.42 5.52
C ARG A 467 3.99 4.92 5.39
N ARG A 468 2.78 5.38 5.74
CA ARG A 468 2.46 6.83 5.77
C ARG A 468 3.37 7.62 6.73
N SER A 469 3.83 6.99 7.81
CA SER A 469 4.75 7.63 8.77
C SER A 469 6.21 7.67 8.30
N LEU A 470 6.62 6.74 7.44
CA LEU A 470 8.00 6.56 6.98
C LEU A 470 8.27 7.24 5.63
N VAL A 471 7.28 7.28 4.73
CA VAL A 471 7.44 7.87 3.39
C VAL A 471 7.30 9.40 3.44
N PRO A 472 8.28 10.17 2.91
CA PRO A 472 8.17 11.62 2.79
C PRO A 472 6.97 12.03 1.93
N GLY A 473 6.00 12.74 2.52
CA GLY A 473 4.75 13.09 1.82
C GLY A 473 3.76 11.93 1.69
N GLY A 474 3.99 10.81 2.39
CA GLY A 474 3.12 9.63 2.35
C GLY A 474 1.67 9.88 2.79
N TYR A 475 1.39 10.97 3.51
CA TYR A 475 0.01 11.38 3.85
C TYR A 475 -0.79 11.79 2.61
N SER A 476 -0.13 12.38 1.60
CA SER A 476 -0.75 12.73 0.32
C SER A 476 -0.85 11.52 -0.62
N ALA A 477 -0.28 10.37 -0.25
CA ALA A 477 -0.36 9.16 -1.04
C ALA A 477 -1.73 8.50 -0.95
N SER A 478 -2.26 8.07 -2.08
CA SER A 478 -3.47 7.24 -2.10
C SER A 478 -3.20 5.87 -1.46
N ASN A 479 -4.22 5.39 -0.75
CA ASN A 479 -4.19 4.18 0.07
C ASN A 479 -5.28 3.19 -0.35
N GLN A 480 -5.87 3.38 -1.53
CA GLN A 480 -6.80 2.40 -2.09
C GLN A 480 -6.09 1.05 -2.22
N VAL A 481 -6.73 -0.02 -1.76
CA VAL A 481 -6.24 -1.40 -1.88
C VAL A 481 -7.37 -2.21 -2.51
N PRO A 482 -7.10 -3.13 -3.46
CA PRO A 482 -8.15 -3.96 -4.02
C PRO A 482 -8.63 -4.94 -2.96
N PHE A 483 -9.90 -4.84 -2.57
CA PHE A 483 -10.50 -5.80 -1.67
C PHE A 483 -11.07 -6.98 -2.48
N GLN A 484 -10.23 -7.99 -2.73
CA GLN A 484 -10.54 -9.13 -3.58
C GLN A 484 -11.22 -10.26 -2.79
N MET A 485 -11.58 -11.35 -3.47
CA MET A 485 -12.31 -12.47 -2.85
C MET A 485 -11.55 -13.11 -1.69
N ASN A 486 -10.22 -13.25 -1.81
CA ASN A 486 -9.39 -13.80 -0.73
C ASN A 486 -9.43 -12.91 0.51
N ASP A 487 -9.45 -11.59 0.34
CA ASP A 487 -9.59 -10.61 1.43
C ASP A 487 -10.96 -10.73 2.10
N VAL A 488 -12.03 -10.89 1.31
CA VAL A 488 -13.40 -11.09 1.81
C VAL A 488 -13.46 -12.36 2.66
N LEU A 489 -12.97 -13.48 2.15
CA LEU A 489 -13.00 -14.77 2.87
C LEU A 489 -12.19 -14.70 4.17
N LEU A 490 -10.98 -14.14 4.13
CA LEU A 490 -10.13 -14.03 5.30
C LEU A 490 -10.70 -13.05 6.35
N SER A 491 -11.36 -11.98 5.90
CA SER A 491 -12.07 -11.04 6.78
C SER A 491 -13.29 -11.68 7.47
N LEU A 492 -14.02 -12.55 6.77
CA LEU A 492 -15.12 -13.32 7.38
C LEU A 492 -14.60 -14.29 8.44
N ILE A 493 -13.47 -14.98 8.17
CA ILE A 493 -12.80 -15.85 9.14
C ILE A 493 -12.36 -15.03 10.37
N TRP A 494 -11.76 -13.86 10.15
CA TRP A 494 -11.35 -12.97 11.22
C TRP A 494 -12.52 -12.52 12.10
N ALA A 495 -13.61 -12.07 11.49
CA ALA A 495 -14.83 -11.67 12.21
C ALA A 495 -15.40 -12.85 13.03
N GLY A 496 -15.44 -14.05 12.45
CA GLY A 496 -15.86 -15.27 13.15
C GLY A 496 -14.97 -15.62 14.35
N LEU A 497 -13.64 -15.56 14.18
CA LEU A 497 -12.68 -15.77 15.27
C LEU A 497 -12.85 -14.75 16.40
N CYS A 498 -13.04 -13.47 16.05
CA CYS A 498 -13.24 -12.40 17.03
C CYS A 498 -14.53 -12.64 17.84
N ILE A 499 -15.65 -12.93 17.18
CA ILE A 499 -16.94 -13.20 17.84
C ILE A 499 -16.81 -14.43 18.76
N ALA A 500 -16.22 -15.51 18.26
CA ALA A 500 -15.99 -16.72 19.05
C ALA A 500 -15.10 -16.44 20.27
N GLY A 501 -14.04 -15.64 20.11
CA GLY A 501 -13.16 -15.20 21.20
C GLY A 501 -13.92 -14.42 22.27
N VAL A 502 -14.72 -13.43 21.88
CA VAL A 502 -15.53 -12.64 22.82
C VAL A 502 -16.52 -13.52 23.58
N VAL A 503 -17.26 -14.39 22.88
CA VAL A 503 -18.26 -15.28 23.49
C VAL A 503 -17.59 -16.25 24.46
N LEU A 504 -16.52 -16.94 24.05
CA LEU A 504 -15.85 -17.95 24.87
C LEU A 504 -15.14 -17.35 26.08
N GLN A 505 -14.47 -16.21 25.92
CA GLN A 505 -13.85 -15.52 27.05
C GLN A 505 -14.88 -14.99 28.03
N THR A 506 -15.95 -14.36 27.53
CA THR A 506 -17.04 -13.86 28.38
C THR A 506 -17.68 -15.02 29.13
N TRP A 507 -17.96 -16.14 28.46
CA TRP A 507 -18.55 -17.32 29.07
C TRP A 507 -17.63 -17.98 30.11
N SER A 508 -16.35 -18.18 29.79
CA SER A 508 -15.35 -18.76 30.73
C SER A 508 -15.20 -17.94 32.01
N GLU A 509 -15.37 -16.62 31.92
CA GLU A 509 -15.13 -15.69 33.00
C GLU A 509 -16.43 -15.22 33.70
N ARG A 510 -17.59 -15.82 33.38
CA ARG A 510 -18.83 -15.60 34.12
C ARG A 510 -18.67 -16.04 35.57
N GLY A 511 -19.10 -15.19 36.51
CA GLY A 511 -19.07 -15.48 37.95
C GLY A 511 -17.68 -15.43 38.61
N ARG A 512 -16.62 -15.06 37.87
CA ARG A 512 -15.26 -14.90 38.42
C ARG A 512 -14.92 -13.45 38.70
N ALA A 513 -13.95 -13.24 39.59
CA ALA A 513 -13.35 -11.94 39.86
C ALA A 513 -12.88 -11.26 38.55
N PRO A 514 -12.95 -9.92 38.46
CA PRO A 514 -12.69 -9.21 37.21
C PRO A 514 -11.24 -9.31 36.72
N PHE A 515 -10.28 -9.56 37.60
CA PHE A 515 -8.88 -9.79 37.27
C PHE A 515 -8.28 -10.89 38.15
N PRO A 516 -7.34 -11.70 37.64
CA PRO A 516 -6.60 -12.63 38.47
C PRO A 516 -5.71 -11.88 39.47
N GLN A 517 -5.47 -12.48 40.63
CA GLN A 517 -4.60 -11.90 41.66
C GLN A 517 -3.15 -11.89 41.16
N SER A 518 -2.39 -10.82 41.49
CA SER A 518 -0.98 -10.78 41.12
C SER A 518 -0.18 -11.83 41.91
N PRO A 519 0.83 -12.47 41.29
CA PRO A 519 1.65 -13.48 41.97
C PRO A 519 2.35 -12.92 43.22
N TYR A 520 2.79 -11.65 43.17
CA TYR A 520 3.42 -10.99 44.31
C TYR A 520 2.45 -10.77 45.48
N GLN A 521 1.22 -10.30 45.22
CA GLN A 521 0.21 -10.13 46.28
C GLN A 521 -0.21 -11.48 46.86
N LYS A 522 -0.29 -12.51 46.01
CA LYS A 522 -0.54 -13.88 46.46
C LYS A 522 0.58 -14.38 47.37
N TRP A 523 1.84 -14.21 46.98
CA TRP A 523 3.02 -14.55 47.78
C TRP A 523 3.05 -13.79 49.11
N LEU A 524 2.77 -12.48 49.09
CA LEU A 524 2.73 -11.65 50.30
C LEU A 524 1.66 -12.15 51.28
N ARG A 525 0.49 -12.53 50.76
CA ARG A 525 -0.62 -13.07 51.54
C ARG A 525 -0.28 -14.44 52.13
N GLU A 526 0.22 -15.36 51.30
CA GLU A 526 0.68 -16.70 51.74
C GLU A 526 1.75 -16.58 52.83
N ARG A 527 2.69 -15.64 52.71
CA ARG A 527 3.71 -15.37 53.72
C ARG A 527 3.12 -14.78 55.01
N SER A 528 2.12 -13.90 54.90
CA SER A 528 1.44 -13.34 56.07
C SER A 528 0.55 -14.35 56.79
N ASP A 529 -0.04 -15.30 56.05
CA ASP A 529 -0.89 -16.37 56.57
C ASP A 529 -0.05 -17.48 57.22
N ALA A 530 1.13 -17.79 56.67
CA ALA A 530 2.10 -18.71 57.30
C ALA A 530 2.62 -18.22 58.67
N GLY A 531 2.54 -16.92 58.95
CA GLY A 531 2.94 -16.31 60.22
C GLY A 531 1.82 -16.16 61.25
N ARG A 532 0.56 -16.52 60.94
CA ARG A 532 -0.58 -16.37 61.86
C ARG A 532 -0.96 -17.72 62.48
N PRO A 533 -1.00 -17.85 63.82
CA PRO A 533 -1.56 -19.05 64.44
C PRO A 533 -3.03 -19.21 64.07
N LEU A 534 -3.46 -20.45 63.81
CA LEU A 534 -4.82 -20.83 63.40
C LEU A 534 -5.86 -20.51 64.49
N LEU A 535 -6.28 -19.25 64.58
CA LEU A 535 -7.39 -18.82 65.43
C LEU A 535 -8.34 -17.92 64.65
N ARG A 536 -8.99 -18.45 63.60
CA ARG A 536 -10.27 -17.91 63.11
C ARG A 536 -11.02 -18.90 62.21
N SER A 537 -12.03 -19.55 62.76
CA SER A 537 -13.10 -20.22 62.00
C SER A 537 -14.20 -19.20 61.68
N GLY A 538 -14.14 -18.59 60.50
CA GLY A 538 -15.21 -17.73 59.99
C GLY A 538 -14.97 -17.42 58.51
N PRO A 539 -16.01 -17.36 57.66
CA PRO A 539 -15.84 -17.23 56.22
C PRO A 539 -15.16 -15.90 55.87
N ALA A 540 -14.10 -15.96 55.08
CA ALA A 540 -13.35 -14.80 54.62
C ALA A 540 -14.26 -13.87 53.79
N PRO A 541 -14.26 -12.55 54.02
CA PRO A 541 -14.98 -11.62 53.16
C PRO A 541 -14.36 -11.61 51.75
N PRO A 542 -15.17 -11.37 50.70
CA PRO A 542 -14.67 -11.36 49.34
C PRO A 542 -13.64 -10.23 49.13
N PRO A 543 -12.63 -10.43 48.27
CA PRO A 543 -11.55 -9.46 48.09
C PRO A 543 -12.07 -8.21 47.36
N TYR A 544 -12.27 -7.13 48.11
CA TYR A 544 -12.45 -5.80 47.54
C TYR A 544 -11.08 -5.24 47.12
N TYR A 545 -10.90 -5.00 45.83
CA TYR A 545 -9.79 -4.18 45.32
C TYR A 545 -10.13 -2.70 45.57
N GLY A 546 -9.34 -2.00 46.39
CA GLY A 546 -9.37 -0.52 46.42
C GLY A 546 -9.47 0.21 47.77
N ALA A 547 -9.22 -0.41 48.93
CA ALA A 547 -9.15 0.34 50.19
C ALA A 547 -7.74 0.91 50.42
N VAL A 548 -7.53 2.18 50.03
CA VAL A 548 -6.44 3.00 50.55
C VAL A 548 -6.90 3.54 51.91
N GLY A 549 -6.25 3.07 52.97
CA GLY A 549 -6.30 3.66 54.31
C GLY A 549 -7.48 3.22 55.17
N ASP A 550 -7.23 2.28 56.09
CA ASP A 550 -8.03 2.14 57.31
C ASP A 550 -7.10 1.92 58.51
N THR A 551 -6.70 3.04 59.12
CA THR A 551 -6.37 3.10 60.55
C THR A 551 -7.56 3.72 61.27
N ALA A 552 -8.55 2.91 61.64
CA ALA A 552 -9.45 3.20 62.76
C ALA A 552 -10.26 1.94 63.12
N SER A 553 -10.25 1.58 64.40
CA SER A 553 -11.11 0.54 64.96
C SER A 553 -12.59 0.97 64.90
N PRO A 554 -13.55 0.04 64.78
CA PRO A 554 -14.96 0.38 64.89
C PRO A 554 -15.25 0.75 66.35
N ARG A 555 -15.70 1.99 66.58
CA ARG A 555 -16.35 2.38 67.83
C ARG A 555 -17.68 1.64 67.92
N GLU A 556 -17.89 0.92 69.01
CA GLU A 556 -19.19 0.36 69.40
C GLU A 556 -20.23 1.49 69.54
N PRO A 557 -21.49 1.26 69.12
CA PRO A 557 -22.59 2.17 69.45
C PRO A 557 -23.05 1.97 70.91
N PRO A 558 -23.43 3.04 71.63
CA PRO A 558 -23.95 2.91 73.00
C PRO A 558 -25.36 2.29 73.03
N PRO A 559 -25.76 1.68 74.16
CA PRO A 559 -27.00 0.91 74.26
C PRO A 559 -28.24 1.81 74.24
N ARG A 560 -29.25 1.42 73.45
CA ARG A 560 -30.62 1.96 73.57
C ARG A 560 -31.27 1.37 74.81
N TYR A 561 -31.55 2.21 75.81
CA TYR A 561 -32.57 1.91 76.82
C TYR A 561 -33.96 1.97 76.17
N GLY A 562 -34.79 0.97 76.46
CA GLY A 562 -36.21 0.94 76.10
C GLY A 562 -37.13 1.36 77.27
N ALA A 563 -38.38 1.69 76.91
CA ALA A 563 -39.53 2.14 77.71
C ALA A 563 -39.41 3.59 78.24
N LEU A 564 -40.39 4.49 78.10
CA LEU A 564 -41.86 4.43 77.94
C LEU A 564 -42.34 5.37 76.82
#